data_AF-A0AAE1ULS2-F1
#
_entry.id   AF-A0AAE1ULS2-F1
#
_cell.length_a   1.000
_cell.length_b   1.000
_cell.length_c   1.000
_cell.angle_alpha   90.00
_cell.angle_beta   90.00
_cell.angle_gamma   90.00
#
_symmetry.space_group_name_H-M   'P 1'
#
loop_
_entity.id
_entity.type
_entity.pdbx_description
1 polymer ?
#
loop_
_entity_poly.entity_id
_entity_poly.type
_entity_poly.pdbx_seq_one_letter_code
_entity_poly.pdbx_strand_id
1 'polypeptide(L)'
;MEVLMAERANLVFHNKAIDGTAMKRLISRLIEHFGMAYTSHILDQVKTLGFQQATATSISLGIDDLLTIPSKGWLVQDAEQQKKLRQSIEIWYATSEYLRQEMNPNFRMTDPFNPVHIMSFSGARGNASQVHQLVGMRGLMSDPQGQMIDLPIQSNLREGLSLTEYIISCYGARKGVVDTAVRTSDAGYLTRRLVEVVQHIVVRRTDCGTAQGISVSPRNGMMPERIFSQTLIGRVLADDIYMGLRCIATRNQDIGIGLVNRFITFRAQPISIRTPFTCRSTSWICRLCYGRSPTHGDLVELGEAVGIIAGQSIGEPGTQLTLRTFHTGGVFTGGTAEHVRAPSNGKIKFNEDLVHPTRTRHGHPAFLCSIDLYVTIESEDILHNVNIPPKSLLLVQNDQYVESEQVIAEIRAGISTLNFKEKVRKHIYSDSDGEMHWSTDVYHAPEFTYGLSLPGVQIHNRHIEIIVRQITSKVLVSEDGMSNVFSPGELIGLLEQNEWGALWKKRSVTESSYWE
;
A
#
# COMPACT_ATOMS: atom_id res chain seq x y z
N MET A 1 -27.63 -12.95 42.41
CA MET A 1 -27.80 -11.78 41.52
C MET A 1 -27.37 -10.47 42.19
N GLU A 2 -26.41 -10.49 43.13
CA GLU A 2 -25.92 -9.29 43.84
C GLU A 2 -24.39 -9.25 44.04
N VAL A 3 -23.65 -10.27 43.55
CA VAL A 3 -22.17 -10.35 43.72
C VAL A 3 -21.42 -9.99 42.42
N LEU A 4 -22.14 -9.72 41.32
CA LEU A 4 -21.54 -9.31 40.03
C LEU A 4 -21.52 -7.78 39.82
N MET A 5 -21.86 -6.98 40.84
CA MET A 5 -21.94 -5.51 40.73
C MET A 5 -20.76 -4.77 41.37
N ALA A 6 -19.81 -5.48 41.99
CA ALA A 6 -18.74 -4.88 42.81
C ALA A 6 -17.42 -4.60 42.07
N GLU A 7 -17.27 -5.00 40.80
CA GLU A 7 -16.13 -4.58 39.97
C GLU A 7 -16.61 -3.64 38.86
N ARG A 8 -16.95 -2.39 39.24
CA ARG A 8 -16.88 -1.26 38.30
C ARG A 8 -15.41 -0.95 38.02
N ALA A 9 -14.71 -1.88 37.38
CA ALA A 9 -13.47 -1.58 36.69
C ALA A 9 -13.80 -0.58 35.59
N ASN A 10 -13.29 0.66 35.72
CA ASN A 10 -13.28 1.74 34.72
C ASN A 10 -14.01 1.39 33.42
N LEU A 11 -15.33 1.64 33.37
CA LEU A 11 -16.11 1.51 32.15
C LEU A 11 -15.44 2.42 31.12
N VAL A 12 -14.71 1.83 30.17
CA VAL A 12 -14.01 2.55 29.11
C VAL A 12 -15.08 3.19 28.23
N PHE A 13 -15.45 4.43 28.55
CA PHE A 13 -16.44 5.18 27.80
C PHE A 13 -15.84 5.65 26.47
N HIS A 14 -16.32 5.08 25.37
CA HIS A 14 -15.89 5.45 24.03
C HIS A 14 -16.84 6.50 23.44
N ASN A 15 -16.53 7.79 23.64
CA ASN A 15 -17.29 8.91 23.06
C ASN A 15 -16.84 9.26 21.63
N LYS A 16 -16.83 8.27 20.73
CA LYS A 16 -16.48 8.49 19.32
C LYS A 16 -17.41 7.67 18.42
N ALA A 17 -17.76 8.22 17.27
CA ALA A 17 -18.45 7.48 16.22
C ALA A 17 -17.61 6.26 15.83
N ILE A 18 -18.23 5.08 15.81
CA ILE A 18 -17.57 3.83 15.47
C ILE A 18 -17.82 3.55 13.98
N ASP A 19 -16.83 3.89 13.15
CA ASP A 19 -16.81 3.51 11.73
C ASP A 19 -16.34 2.05 11.57
N GLY A 20 -16.41 1.52 10.34
CA GLY A 20 -15.96 0.16 10.05
C GLY A 20 -14.49 -0.09 10.42
N THR A 21 -13.63 0.94 10.40
CA THR A 21 -12.23 0.80 10.81
C THR A 21 -12.05 0.79 12.33
N ALA A 22 -12.76 1.64 13.06
CA ALA A 22 -12.80 1.62 14.52
C ALA A 22 -13.40 0.32 15.04
N MET A 23 -14.43 -0.21 14.37
CA MET A 23 -15.00 -1.52 14.72
C MET A 23 -13.94 -2.62 14.61
N LYS A 24 -13.20 -2.71 13.50
CA LYS A 24 -12.09 -3.68 13.37
C LYS A 24 -11.06 -3.56 14.50
N ARG A 25 -10.68 -2.33 14.87
CA ARG A 25 -9.74 -2.08 15.98
C ARG A 25 -10.32 -2.51 17.33
N LEU A 26 -11.61 -2.29 17.57
CA LEU A 26 -12.30 -2.74 18.77
C LEU A 26 -12.29 -4.27 18.85
N ILE A 27 -12.61 -4.95 17.75
CA ILE A 27 -12.59 -6.41 17.68
C ILE A 27 -11.18 -6.95 17.96
N SER A 28 -10.15 -6.38 17.35
CA SER A 28 -8.76 -6.79 17.63
C SER A 28 -8.41 -6.66 19.11
N ARG A 29 -8.80 -5.56 19.77
CA ARG A 29 -8.58 -5.38 21.22
C ARG A 29 -9.32 -6.39 22.07
N LEU A 30 -10.56 -6.73 21.70
CA LEU A 30 -11.35 -7.75 22.40
C LEU A 30 -10.70 -9.13 22.28
N ILE A 31 -10.22 -9.49 21.09
CA ILE A 31 -9.50 -10.75 20.87
C ILE A 31 -8.24 -10.82 21.74
N GLU A 32 -7.47 -9.72 21.80
CA GLU A 32 -6.25 -9.65 22.61
C GLU A 32 -6.50 -9.79 24.12
N HIS A 33 -7.60 -9.22 24.64
CA HIS A 33 -7.87 -9.20 26.08
C HIS A 33 -8.70 -10.39 26.57
N PHE A 34 -9.69 -10.83 25.80
CA PHE A 34 -10.66 -11.85 26.21
C PHE A 34 -10.55 -13.16 25.42
N GLY A 35 -9.72 -13.21 24.39
CA GLY A 35 -9.58 -14.37 23.51
C GLY A 35 -10.72 -14.51 22.50
N MET A 36 -10.56 -15.46 21.57
CA MET A 36 -11.48 -15.65 20.44
C MET A 36 -12.90 -16.08 20.86
N ALA A 37 -13.01 -17.03 21.80
CA ALA A 37 -14.29 -17.61 22.19
C ALA A 37 -15.23 -16.57 22.82
N TYR A 38 -14.73 -15.81 23.79
CA TYR A 38 -15.52 -14.78 24.46
C TYR A 38 -15.83 -13.61 23.53
N THR A 39 -14.87 -13.21 22.70
CA THR A 39 -15.09 -12.17 21.69
C THR A 39 -16.22 -12.55 20.72
N SER A 40 -16.30 -13.82 20.28
CA SER A 40 -17.39 -14.28 19.42
C SER A 40 -18.78 -14.05 20.04
N HIS A 41 -18.94 -14.29 21.34
CA HIS A 41 -20.20 -14.04 22.03
C HIS A 41 -20.54 -12.55 22.12
N ILE A 42 -19.55 -11.70 22.39
CA ILE A 42 -19.73 -10.23 22.39
C ILE A 42 -20.16 -9.76 20.98
N LEU A 43 -19.52 -10.29 19.93
CA LEU A 43 -19.83 -9.92 18.55
C LEU A 43 -21.28 -10.22 18.16
N ASP A 44 -21.85 -11.32 18.64
CA ASP A 44 -23.25 -11.65 18.39
C ASP A 44 -24.22 -10.66 19.05
N GLN A 45 -23.88 -10.17 20.25
CA GLN A 45 -24.64 -9.13 20.92
C GLN A 45 -24.55 -7.79 20.18
N VAL A 46 -23.33 -7.41 19.76
CA VAL A 46 -23.09 -6.19 18.97
C VAL A 46 -23.83 -6.24 17.63
N LYS A 47 -23.82 -7.40 16.95
CA LYS A 47 -24.58 -7.65 15.72
C LYS A 47 -26.07 -7.43 15.92
N THR A 48 -26.64 -8.02 16.98
CA THR A 48 -28.08 -7.91 17.28
C THR A 48 -28.48 -6.47 17.58
N LEU A 49 -27.70 -5.77 18.42
CA LEU A 49 -27.89 -4.35 18.70
C LEU A 49 -27.78 -3.51 17.42
N GLY A 50 -26.78 -3.79 16.58
CA GLY A 50 -26.58 -3.12 15.30
C GLY A 50 -27.78 -3.26 14.36
N PHE A 51 -28.35 -4.46 14.26
CA PHE A 51 -29.57 -4.68 13.48
C PHE A 51 -30.77 -3.93 14.05
N GLN A 52 -30.99 -3.98 15.36
CA GLN A 52 -32.09 -3.25 16.01
C GLN A 52 -31.99 -1.74 15.77
N GLN A 53 -30.79 -1.16 15.94
CA GLN A 53 -30.56 0.26 15.71
C GLN A 53 -30.68 0.63 14.23
N ALA A 54 -30.17 -0.19 13.31
CA ALA A 54 -30.33 0.04 11.87
C ALA A 54 -31.80 0.01 11.42
N THR A 55 -32.61 -0.87 12.00
CA THR A 55 -34.06 -0.89 11.76
C THR A 55 -34.74 0.34 12.37
N ALA A 56 -34.38 0.72 13.59
CA ALA A 56 -34.97 1.89 14.25
C ALA A 56 -34.64 3.21 13.55
N THR A 57 -33.41 3.37 13.03
CA THR A 57 -33.01 4.56 12.26
C THR A 57 -33.65 4.62 10.89
N SER A 58 -34.05 3.47 10.31
CA SER A 58 -34.80 3.39 9.05
C SER A 58 -34.20 4.24 7.92
N ILE A 59 -32.87 4.15 7.76
CA ILE A 59 -32.15 4.92 6.73
C ILE A 59 -32.68 4.53 5.34
N SER A 60 -33.15 5.53 4.60
CA SER A 60 -33.62 5.42 3.21
C SER A 60 -32.75 6.28 2.30
N LEU A 61 -32.80 6.04 0.99
CA LEU A 61 -32.09 6.83 -0.02
C LEU A 61 -33.07 7.30 -1.09
N GLY A 62 -33.20 8.61 -1.24
CA GLY A 62 -33.97 9.29 -2.28
C GLY A 62 -33.08 10.09 -3.24
N ILE A 63 -33.71 10.67 -4.27
CA ILE A 63 -33.02 11.54 -5.23
C ILE A 63 -32.63 12.90 -4.62
N ASP A 64 -33.37 13.34 -3.61
CA ASP A 64 -33.13 14.60 -2.91
C ASP A 64 -31.91 14.53 -1.99
N ASP A 65 -31.54 13.32 -1.55
CA ASP A 65 -30.33 13.08 -0.74
C ASP A 65 -29.04 13.26 -1.55
N LEU A 66 -29.12 13.22 -2.88
CA LEU A 66 -27.96 13.33 -3.78
C LEU A 66 -27.52 14.79 -3.98
N LEU A 67 -27.19 15.50 -2.90
CA LEU A 67 -26.82 16.90 -2.94
C LEU A 67 -25.59 17.16 -3.82
N THR A 68 -25.74 18.00 -4.84
CA THR A 68 -24.64 18.42 -5.72
C THR A 68 -23.84 19.55 -5.06
N ILE A 69 -22.55 19.64 -5.40
CA ILE A 69 -21.68 20.69 -4.86
C ILE A 69 -21.99 22.02 -5.58
N PRO A 70 -22.28 23.12 -4.88
CA PRO A 70 -22.56 24.42 -5.49
C PRO A 70 -21.41 24.95 -6.37
N SER A 71 -20.15 24.74 -5.97
CA SER A 71 -18.97 25.20 -6.69
C SER A 71 -18.69 24.43 -7.99
N LYS A 72 -19.39 23.31 -8.26
CA LYS A 72 -19.19 22.50 -9.47
C LYS A 72 -19.30 23.31 -10.75
N GLY A 73 -20.33 24.15 -10.87
CA GLY A 73 -20.57 24.90 -12.11
C GLY A 73 -19.40 25.81 -12.48
N TRP A 74 -18.86 26.54 -11.50
CA TRP A 74 -17.71 27.42 -11.69
C TRP A 74 -16.43 26.61 -12.02
N LEU A 75 -16.18 25.50 -11.30
CA LEU A 75 -15.01 24.64 -11.52
C LEU A 75 -14.96 24.04 -12.93
N VAL A 76 -16.13 23.63 -13.46
CA VAL A 76 -16.24 23.09 -14.81
C VAL A 76 -15.96 24.18 -15.85
N GLN A 77 -16.45 25.41 -15.62
CA GLN A 77 -16.22 26.55 -16.53
C GLN A 77 -14.74 26.99 -16.55
N ASP A 78 -14.08 27.06 -15.39
CA ASP A 78 -12.64 27.35 -15.29
C ASP A 78 -11.83 26.30 -16.09
N ALA A 79 -12.11 25.02 -15.90
CA ALA A 79 -11.45 23.94 -16.62
C ALA A 79 -11.66 24.01 -18.15
N GLU A 80 -12.86 24.41 -18.61
CA GLU A 80 -13.15 24.59 -20.03
C GLU A 80 -12.38 25.75 -20.66
N GLN A 81 -12.21 26.86 -19.94
CA GLN A 81 -11.43 28.00 -20.41
C GLN A 81 -9.95 27.63 -20.58
N GLN A 82 -9.39 26.91 -19.60
CA GLN A 82 -7.99 26.48 -19.63
C GLN A 82 -7.72 25.40 -20.69
N LYS A 83 -8.74 24.65 -21.13
CA LYS A 83 -8.62 23.63 -22.20
C LYS A 83 -8.07 24.19 -23.52
N LYS A 84 -8.28 25.48 -23.82
CA LYS A 84 -7.76 26.12 -25.04
C LYS A 84 -6.22 26.15 -25.11
N LEU A 85 -5.51 25.89 -24.01
CA LEU A 85 -4.04 25.95 -23.89
C LEU A 85 -3.30 24.59 -24.03
N ARG A 86 -3.92 23.56 -24.63
CA ARG A 86 -3.33 22.22 -24.95
C ARG A 86 -3.13 21.25 -23.78
N GLN A 87 -3.63 21.53 -22.58
CA GLN A 87 -3.58 20.61 -21.42
C GLN A 87 -4.98 20.14 -20.99
N SER A 88 -5.69 19.36 -21.81
CA SER A 88 -7.06 18.92 -21.45
C SER A 88 -7.06 17.95 -20.27
N ILE A 89 -6.30 16.85 -20.35
CA ILE A 89 -6.47 15.71 -19.46
C ILE A 89 -6.14 16.04 -18.00
N GLU A 90 -4.98 16.66 -17.74
CA GLU A 90 -4.51 16.89 -16.36
C GLU A 90 -5.41 17.88 -15.62
N ILE A 91 -5.91 18.90 -16.30
CA ILE A 91 -6.82 19.91 -15.73
C ILE A 91 -8.15 19.26 -15.34
N TRP A 92 -8.72 18.42 -16.22
CA TRP A 92 -9.95 17.68 -15.92
C TRP A 92 -9.76 16.68 -14.79
N TYR A 93 -8.62 15.99 -14.74
CA TYR A 93 -8.29 15.10 -13.64
C TYR A 93 -8.19 15.86 -12.32
N ALA A 94 -7.43 16.96 -12.27
CA ALA A 94 -7.26 17.79 -11.09
C ALA A 94 -8.58 18.38 -10.60
N THR A 95 -9.45 18.81 -11.52
CA THR A 95 -10.78 19.35 -11.20
C THR A 95 -11.71 18.26 -10.65
N SER A 96 -11.71 17.07 -11.26
CA SER A 96 -12.48 15.92 -10.77
C SER A 96 -12.01 15.49 -9.37
N GLU A 97 -10.71 15.42 -9.15
CA GLU A 97 -10.14 15.02 -7.86
C GLU A 97 -10.42 16.07 -6.78
N TYR A 98 -10.35 17.35 -7.12
CA TYR A 98 -10.73 18.43 -6.21
C TYR A 98 -12.20 18.33 -5.78
N LEU A 99 -13.11 18.16 -6.74
CA LEU A 99 -14.53 17.94 -6.47
C LEU A 99 -14.76 16.74 -5.55
N ARG A 100 -14.00 15.65 -5.74
CA ARG A 100 -14.08 14.45 -4.90
C ARG A 100 -13.67 14.74 -3.45
N GLN A 101 -12.66 15.59 -3.23
CA GLN A 101 -12.18 15.95 -1.89
C GLN A 101 -13.15 16.90 -1.17
N GLU A 102 -13.74 17.85 -1.89
CA GLU A 102 -14.70 18.83 -1.34
C GLU A 102 -16.07 18.23 -0.96
N MET A 103 -16.38 17.00 -1.38
CA MET A 103 -17.64 16.34 -0.99
C MET A 103 -17.78 16.17 0.52
N ASN A 104 -16.73 15.71 1.18
CA ASN A 104 -16.76 15.41 2.61
C ASN A 104 -17.05 16.65 3.46
N PRO A 105 -16.33 17.78 3.30
CA PRO A 105 -16.66 19.00 4.03
C PRO A 105 -18.04 19.52 3.65
N ASN A 106 -18.44 19.45 2.37
CA ASN A 106 -19.77 19.92 1.94
C ASN A 106 -20.92 19.17 2.64
N PHE A 107 -20.85 17.83 2.73
CA PHE A 107 -21.86 17.07 3.48
C PHE A 107 -21.85 17.42 4.98
N ARG A 108 -20.67 17.61 5.59
CA ARG A 108 -20.57 17.98 7.00
C ARG A 108 -21.11 19.38 7.30
N MET A 109 -21.01 20.30 6.36
CA MET A 109 -21.51 21.67 6.52
C MET A 109 -23.01 21.75 6.24
N THR A 110 -23.49 21.03 5.23
CA THR A 110 -24.88 21.12 4.77
C THR A 110 -25.81 20.22 5.57
N ASP A 111 -25.52 18.91 5.60
CA ASP A 111 -26.32 17.92 6.33
C ASP A 111 -25.46 16.70 6.72
N PRO A 112 -24.93 16.69 7.96
CA PRO A 112 -24.16 15.55 8.49
C PRO A 112 -24.95 14.24 8.52
N PHE A 113 -26.28 14.30 8.59
CA PHE A 113 -27.16 13.14 8.72
C PHE A 113 -27.67 12.63 7.37
N ASN A 114 -27.18 13.18 6.26
CA ASN A 114 -27.51 12.73 4.93
C ASN A 114 -27.24 11.21 4.80
N PRO A 115 -28.21 10.39 4.33
CA PRO A 115 -28.06 8.95 4.18
C PRO A 115 -26.84 8.52 3.36
N VAL A 116 -26.53 9.23 2.27
CA VAL A 116 -25.38 8.96 1.39
C VAL A 116 -24.08 9.15 2.15
N HIS A 117 -24.00 10.21 2.94
CA HIS A 117 -22.86 10.51 3.81
C HIS A 117 -22.73 9.43 4.89
N ILE A 118 -23.80 9.11 5.62
CA ILE A 118 -23.76 8.07 6.67
C ILE A 118 -23.29 6.73 6.10
N MET A 119 -23.86 6.26 4.98
CA MET A 119 -23.53 4.95 4.41
C MET A 119 -22.06 4.87 3.94
N SER A 120 -21.59 5.91 3.25
CA SER A 120 -20.27 5.92 2.63
C SER A 120 -19.14 6.16 3.64
N PHE A 121 -19.32 7.11 4.56
CA PHE A 121 -18.27 7.48 5.51
C PHE A 121 -18.25 6.64 6.79
N SER A 122 -19.35 5.96 7.13
CA SER A 122 -19.31 4.89 8.14
C SER A 122 -18.52 3.66 7.66
N GLY A 123 -18.28 3.54 6.34
CA GLY A 123 -17.67 2.37 5.72
C GLY A 123 -18.62 1.17 5.62
N ALA A 124 -19.94 1.39 5.77
CA ALA A 124 -20.95 0.33 5.62
C ALA A 124 -21.13 -0.07 4.16
N ARG A 125 -21.33 0.91 3.27
CA ARG A 125 -21.45 0.70 1.81
C ARG A 125 -21.23 2.01 1.08
N GLY A 126 -20.44 1.95 0.00
CA GLY A 126 -20.09 3.14 -0.77
C GLY A 126 -18.63 3.50 -0.57
N ASN A 127 -18.03 4.10 -1.59
CA ASN A 127 -16.73 4.76 -1.53
C ASN A 127 -16.90 6.22 -1.95
N ALA A 128 -16.02 7.12 -1.51
CA ALA A 128 -16.00 8.52 -1.94
C ALA A 128 -15.99 8.63 -3.48
N SER A 129 -15.31 7.73 -4.20
CA SER A 129 -15.34 7.69 -5.66
C SER A 129 -16.72 7.35 -6.24
N GLN A 130 -17.51 6.52 -5.57
CA GLN A 130 -18.87 6.16 -6.02
C GLN A 130 -19.84 7.30 -5.74
N VAL A 131 -19.73 7.95 -4.57
CA VAL A 131 -20.48 9.18 -4.27
C VAL A 131 -20.12 10.27 -5.28
N HIS A 132 -18.84 10.39 -5.63
CA HIS A 132 -18.38 11.36 -6.61
C HIS A 132 -19.03 11.21 -7.99
N GLN A 133 -19.18 9.97 -8.46
CA GLN A 133 -19.89 9.70 -9.70
C GLN A 133 -21.40 10.02 -9.64
N LEU A 134 -22.01 9.98 -8.45
CA LEU A 134 -23.43 10.30 -8.26
C LEU A 134 -23.71 11.80 -8.25
N VAL A 135 -22.90 12.59 -7.53
CA VAL A 135 -23.19 14.02 -7.25
C VAL A 135 -22.15 15.01 -7.75
N GLY A 136 -20.92 14.58 -8.03
CA GLY A 136 -19.85 15.45 -8.54
C GLY A 136 -19.83 15.45 -10.05
N MET A 137 -18.89 14.69 -10.62
CA MET A 137 -18.78 14.44 -12.04
C MET A 137 -18.35 13.00 -12.28
N ARG A 138 -18.70 12.46 -13.43
CA ARG A 138 -18.25 11.11 -13.80
C ARG A 138 -16.78 11.10 -14.24
N GLY A 139 -16.28 12.20 -14.78
CA GLY A 139 -14.86 12.45 -15.02
C GLY A 139 -14.31 11.81 -16.29
N LEU A 140 -13.01 11.51 -16.28
CA LEU A 140 -12.30 10.93 -17.42
C LEU A 140 -12.49 9.42 -17.50
N MET A 141 -12.62 8.92 -18.74
CA MET A 141 -12.79 7.51 -19.07
C MET A 141 -11.60 6.98 -19.86
N SER A 142 -11.37 5.67 -19.75
CA SER A 142 -10.42 4.97 -20.61
C SER A 142 -11.08 4.30 -21.80
N ASP A 143 -10.38 4.31 -22.93
CA ASP A 143 -10.75 3.56 -24.12
C ASP A 143 -10.49 2.04 -23.94
N PRO A 144 -10.93 1.18 -24.89
CA PRO A 144 -10.64 -0.25 -24.84
C PRO A 144 -9.14 -0.59 -24.77
N GLN A 145 -8.26 0.28 -25.27
CA GLN A 145 -6.81 0.15 -25.26
C GLN A 145 -6.19 0.59 -23.92
N GLY A 146 -6.93 1.29 -23.06
CA GLY A 146 -6.48 1.81 -21.76
C GLY A 146 -5.91 3.23 -21.83
N GLN A 147 -6.03 3.91 -22.96
CA GLN A 147 -5.68 5.32 -23.11
C GLN A 147 -6.82 6.20 -22.59
N MET A 148 -6.48 7.38 -22.07
CA MET A 148 -7.48 8.33 -21.61
C MET A 148 -8.17 8.98 -22.79
N ILE A 149 -9.50 9.05 -22.74
CA ILE A 149 -10.31 9.77 -23.72
C ILE A 149 -10.25 11.26 -23.35
N ASP A 150 -9.83 12.10 -24.30
CA ASP A 150 -9.67 13.56 -24.11
C ASP A 150 -10.98 14.31 -23.77
N LEU A 151 -12.13 13.65 -23.96
CA LEU A 151 -13.45 14.19 -23.68
C LEU A 151 -13.93 13.69 -22.30
N PRO A 152 -13.94 14.56 -21.26
CA PRO A 152 -14.44 14.19 -19.95
C PRO A 152 -15.97 14.18 -19.93
N ILE A 153 -16.53 13.40 -19.01
CA ILE A 153 -17.96 13.41 -18.70
C ILE A 153 -18.18 14.39 -17.53
N GLN A 154 -18.72 15.56 -17.85
CA GLN A 154 -18.93 16.65 -16.87
C GLN A 154 -20.17 16.38 -16.01
N SER A 155 -21.17 15.74 -16.60
CA SER A 155 -22.43 15.41 -15.96
C SER A 155 -22.23 14.31 -14.90
N ASN A 156 -23.10 14.29 -13.89
CA ASN A 156 -23.18 13.21 -12.91
C ASN A 156 -24.42 12.33 -13.13
N LEU A 157 -24.53 11.23 -12.39
CA LEU A 157 -25.65 10.30 -12.56
C LEU A 157 -27.00 10.87 -12.09
N ARG A 158 -26.99 11.88 -11.20
CA ARG A 158 -28.21 12.60 -10.80
C ARG A 158 -28.75 13.51 -11.91
N GLU A 159 -27.87 14.25 -12.56
CA GLU A 159 -28.19 15.17 -13.67
C GLU A 159 -28.56 14.42 -14.95
N GLY A 160 -28.02 13.20 -15.13
CA GLY A 160 -28.17 12.40 -16.33
C GLY A 160 -27.00 12.59 -17.29
N LEU A 161 -26.82 11.64 -18.21
CA LEU A 161 -25.74 11.66 -19.21
C LEU A 161 -26.33 11.92 -20.60
N SER A 162 -25.65 12.74 -21.39
CA SER A 162 -25.95 12.86 -22.82
C SER A 162 -25.64 11.56 -23.57
N LEU A 163 -26.18 11.38 -24.79
CA LEU A 163 -25.92 10.19 -25.61
C LEU A 163 -24.42 9.95 -25.81
N THR A 164 -23.66 11.00 -26.09
CA THR A 164 -22.21 10.93 -26.29
C THR A 164 -21.48 10.51 -25.01
N GLU A 165 -21.80 11.15 -23.88
CA GLU A 165 -21.21 10.79 -22.57
C GLU A 165 -21.55 9.36 -22.16
N TYR A 166 -22.78 8.91 -22.42
CA TYR A 166 -23.21 7.55 -22.14
C TYR A 166 -22.42 6.53 -22.98
N ILE A 167 -22.27 6.75 -24.29
CA ILE A 167 -21.48 5.88 -25.16
C ILE A 167 -20.01 5.84 -24.73
N ILE A 168 -19.41 6.98 -24.38
CA ILE A 168 -18.04 7.05 -23.85
C ILE A 168 -17.92 6.22 -22.57
N SER A 169 -18.89 6.36 -21.65
CA SER A 169 -18.92 5.56 -20.44
C SER A 169 -19.08 4.05 -20.70
N CYS A 170 -19.76 3.65 -21.79
CA CYS A 170 -19.93 2.24 -22.11
C CYS A 170 -18.61 1.56 -22.50
N TYR A 171 -17.67 2.27 -23.14
CA TYR A 171 -16.36 1.70 -23.48
C TYR A 171 -15.58 1.30 -22.23
N GLY A 172 -15.48 2.22 -21.26
CA GLY A 172 -14.81 1.96 -19.99
C GLY A 172 -15.49 0.85 -19.19
N ALA A 173 -16.82 0.87 -19.10
CA ALA A 173 -17.59 -0.16 -18.39
C ALA A 173 -17.45 -1.55 -19.03
N ARG A 174 -17.55 -1.65 -20.36
CA ARG A 174 -17.41 -2.92 -21.08
C ARG A 174 -16.01 -3.50 -20.89
N LYS A 175 -14.96 -2.68 -21.01
CA LYS A 175 -13.58 -3.12 -20.72
C LYS A 175 -13.47 -3.65 -19.31
N GLY A 176 -14.00 -2.93 -18.32
CA GLY A 176 -13.98 -3.35 -16.92
C GLY A 176 -14.63 -4.72 -16.69
N VAL A 177 -15.80 -4.97 -17.28
CA VAL A 177 -16.50 -6.27 -17.19
C VAL A 177 -15.70 -7.38 -17.87
N VAL A 178 -15.15 -7.12 -19.06
CA VAL A 178 -14.33 -8.10 -19.80
C VAL A 178 -13.04 -8.42 -19.05
N ASP A 179 -12.31 -7.41 -18.57
CA ASP A 179 -11.10 -7.58 -17.77
C ASP A 179 -11.39 -8.35 -16.47
N THR A 180 -12.54 -8.09 -15.85
CA THR A 180 -12.97 -8.85 -14.65
C THR A 180 -13.16 -10.33 -14.98
N ALA A 181 -13.82 -10.65 -16.10
CA ALA A 181 -14.05 -12.05 -16.49
C ALA A 181 -12.74 -12.76 -16.87
N VAL A 182 -11.88 -12.12 -17.66
CA VAL A 182 -10.63 -12.72 -18.16
C VAL A 182 -9.56 -12.80 -17.08
N ARG A 183 -9.28 -11.71 -16.34
CA ARG A 183 -8.19 -11.70 -15.36
C ARG A 183 -8.49 -12.53 -14.12
N THR A 184 -9.75 -12.87 -13.87
CA THR A 184 -10.11 -13.81 -12.79
C THR A 184 -9.55 -15.20 -13.07
N SER A 185 -9.54 -15.67 -14.32
CA SER A 185 -8.91 -16.95 -14.66
C SER A 185 -7.40 -16.90 -14.46
N ASP A 186 -6.75 -15.80 -14.83
CA ASP A 186 -5.29 -15.64 -14.66
C ASP A 186 -4.88 -15.63 -13.19
N ALA A 187 -5.63 -14.93 -12.33
CA ALA A 187 -5.40 -14.92 -10.89
C ALA A 187 -5.63 -16.31 -10.25
N GLY A 188 -6.66 -17.03 -10.70
CA GLY A 188 -6.92 -18.40 -10.28
C GLY A 188 -5.80 -19.36 -10.72
N TYR A 189 -5.34 -19.23 -11.96
CA TYR A 189 -4.22 -20.01 -12.50
C TYR A 189 -2.91 -19.72 -11.75
N LEU A 190 -2.61 -18.45 -11.45
CA LEU A 190 -1.48 -18.07 -10.61
C LEU A 190 -1.57 -18.72 -9.23
N THR A 191 -2.74 -18.68 -8.59
CA THR A 191 -2.96 -19.30 -7.28
C THR A 191 -2.67 -20.80 -7.33
N ARG A 192 -3.17 -21.50 -8.36
CA ARG A 192 -2.89 -22.92 -8.57
C ARG A 192 -1.39 -23.18 -8.71
N ARG A 193 -0.68 -22.42 -9.55
CA ARG A 193 0.77 -22.59 -9.74
C ARG A 193 1.56 -22.31 -8.47
N LEU A 194 1.18 -21.29 -7.71
CA LEU A 194 1.81 -20.99 -6.42
C LEU A 194 1.67 -22.19 -5.48
N VAL A 195 0.44 -22.69 -5.29
CA VAL A 195 0.17 -23.85 -4.43
C VAL A 195 0.91 -25.10 -4.90
N GLU A 196 0.94 -25.40 -6.19
CA GLU A 196 1.69 -26.55 -6.75
C GLU A 196 3.18 -26.50 -6.38
N VAL A 197 3.79 -25.31 -6.35
CA VAL A 197 5.20 -25.13 -5.99
C VAL A 197 5.43 -25.29 -4.48
N VAL A 198 4.52 -24.78 -3.63
CA VAL A 198 4.75 -24.74 -2.17
C VAL A 198 4.03 -25.83 -1.37
N GLN A 199 3.19 -26.66 -1.99
CA GLN A 199 2.35 -27.65 -1.29
C GLN A 199 3.11 -28.64 -0.38
N HIS A 200 4.36 -28.93 -0.70
CA HIS A 200 5.19 -29.88 0.05
C HIS A 200 5.85 -29.26 1.29
N ILE A 201 5.75 -27.93 1.46
CA ILE A 201 6.38 -27.20 2.55
C ILE A 201 5.50 -27.24 3.81
N VAL A 202 5.94 -28.05 4.77
CA VAL A 202 5.28 -28.30 6.05
C VAL A 202 6.24 -28.00 7.20
N VAL A 203 5.70 -27.61 8.35
CA VAL A 203 6.49 -27.48 9.58
C VAL A 203 6.79 -28.86 10.17
N ARG A 204 8.05 -29.30 10.16
CA ARG A 204 8.43 -30.66 10.62
C ARG A 204 9.21 -30.72 11.93
N ARG A 205 9.98 -29.69 12.26
CA ARG A 205 10.83 -29.66 13.47
C ARG A 205 10.70 -28.33 14.20
N THR A 206 11.07 -28.33 15.47
CA THR A 206 11.11 -27.11 16.30
C THR A 206 12.23 -26.17 15.86
N ASP A 207 13.47 -26.67 15.81
CA ASP A 207 14.65 -25.91 15.39
C ASP A 207 15.43 -26.64 14.28
N CYS A 208 15.91 -25.89 13.29
CA CYS A 208 16.84 -26.38 12.26
C CYS A 208 18.32 -26.16 12.63
N GLY A 209 18.58 -25.45 13.73
CA GLY A 209 19.92 -25.16 14.25
C GLY A 209 20.68 -24.08 13.49
N THR A 210 20.03 -23.33 12.59
CA THR A 210 20.69 -22.26 11.83
C THR A 210 21.09 -21.10 12.73
N ALA A 211 22.30 -20.58 12.56
CA ALA A 211 22.71 -19.30 13.14
C ALA A 211 22.51 -18.11 12.19
N GLN A 212 22.09 -18.38 10.95
CA GLN A 212 21.87 -17.34 9.96
C GLN A 212 20.51 -16.64 10.19
N GLY A 213 20.53 -15.32 10.20
CA GLY A 213 19.35 -14.46 10.27
C GLY A 213 19.46 -13.31 9.27
N ILE A 214 18.36 -12.59 9.10
CA ILE A 214 18.33 -11.34 8.33
C ILE A 214 18.30 -10.19 9.33
N SER A 215 19.16 -9.19 9.14
CA SER A 215 19.20 -8.00 9.97
C SER A 215 18.16 -6.98 9.48
N VAL A 216 17.31 -6.51 10.39
CA VAL A 216 16.30 -5.47 10.13
C VAL A 216 16.66 -4.25 10.97
N SER A 217 16.89 -3.11 10.33
CA SER A 217 17.28 -1.86 11.00
C SER A 217 16.20 -0.78 10.86
N PRO A 218 15.95 0.03 11.90
CA PRO A 218 15.04 1.17 11.83
C PRO A 218 15.69 2.42 11.22
N ARG A 219 17.02 2.42 10.99
CA ARG A 219 17.82 3.63 10.70
C ARG A 219 17.88 4.04 9.23
N ASN A 220 17.42 3.22 8.30
CA ASN A 220 17.29 3.66 6.91
C ASN A 220 16.11 4.65 6.87
N GLY A 221 16.40 5.96 6.81
CA GLY A 221 15.45 7.08 6.89
C GLY A 221 14.30 7.09 5.86
N MET A 222 14.12 6.01 5.11
CA MET A 222 12.98 5.74 4.23
C MET A 222 11.91 4.83 4.83
N MET A 223 12.16 4.16 5.97
CA MET A 223 11.21 3.18 6.54
C MET A 223 10.42 3.74 7.74
N PRO A 224 9.09 3.92 7.62
CA PRO A 224 8.24 4.30 8.74
C PRO A 224 8.28 3.28 9.88
N GLU A 225 8.27 3.75 11.13
CA GLU A 225 8.29 2.91 12.36
C GLU A 225 7.19 1.83 12.36
N ARG A 226 6.06 2.11 11.71
CA ARG A 226 4.95 1.17 11.54
C ARG A 226 5.35 -0.08 10.76
N ILE A 227 6.10 0.07 9.67
CA ILE A 227 6.52 -1.06 8.81
C ILE A 227 7.58 -1.90 9.55
N PHE A 228 8.48 -1.24 10.28
CA PHE A 228 9.46 -1.90 11.13
C PHE A 228 8.77 -2.78 12.18
N SER A 229 7.77 -2.24 12.89
CA SER A 229 7.00 -2.97 13.89
C SER A 229 6.28 -4.17 13.29
N GLN A 230 5.59 -3.98 12.16
CA GLN A 230 4.84 -5.05 11.48
C GLN A 230 5.74 -6.18 10.97
N THR A 231 6.99 -5.88 10.60
CA THR A 231 7.95 -6.88 10.10
C THR A 231 8.45 -7.78 11.23
N LEU A 232 8.66 -7.21 12.43
CA LEU A 232 9.21 -7.93 13.58
C LEU A 232 8.17 -8.74 14.35
N ILE A 233 6.92 -8.27 14.43
CA ILE A 233 5.87 -8.95 15.19
C ILE A 233 5.68 -10.39 14.71
N GLY A 234 5.80 -11.33 15.64
CA GLY A 234 5.64 -12.75 15.40
C GLY A 234 6.79 -13.42 14.66
N ARG A 235 7.96 -12.78 14.59
CA ARG A 235 9.24 -13.41 14.23
C ARG A 235 9.98 -13.91 15.46
N VAL A 236 11.09 -14.60 15.24
CA VAL A 236 11.95 -15.15 16.29
C VAL A 236 13.35 -14.57 16.15
N LEU A 237 13.98 -14.24 17.28
CA LEU A 237 15.33 -13.69 17.32
C LEU A 237 16.38 -14.73 16.90
N ALA A 238 17.30 -14.31 16.02
CA ALA A 238 18.46 -15.11 15.64
C ALA A 238 19.62 -14.94 16.62
N ASP A 239 19.79 -13.74 17.19
CA ASP A 239 20.86 -13.40 18.11
C ASP A 239 20.31 -12.77 19.40
N ASP A 240 21.08 -12.84 20.48
CA ASP A 240 20.79 -12.17 21.73
C ASP A 240 20.90 -10.64 21.55
N ILE A 241 20.00 -9.90 22.18
CA ILE A 241 20.02 -8.43 22.17
C ILE A 241 20.44 -7.92 23.53
N TYR A 242 21.56 -7.20 23.55
CA TYR A 242 22.11 -6.57 24.74
C TYR A 242 21.96 -5.05 24.70
N MET A 243 21.72 -4.45 25.86
CA MET A 243 21.83 -3.02 26.10
C MET A 243 22.89 -2.80 27.18
N GLY A 244 24.10 -2.43 26.74
CA GLY A 244 25.29 -2.46 27.59
C GLY A 244 25.56 -3.89 28.07
N LEU A 245 25.54 -4.08 29.39
CA LEU A 245 25.78 -5.39 30.04
C LEU A 245 24.48 -6.18 30.28
N ARG A 246 23.30 -5.62 29.99
CA ARG A 246 22.01 -6.25 30.28
C ARG A 246 21.42 -6.90 29.02
N CYS A 247 21.16 -8.20 29.08
CA CYS A 247 20.40 -8.90 28.04
C CYS A 247 18.91 -8.50 28.11
N ILE A 248 18.37 -7.97 27.01
CA ILE A 248 16.95 -7.58 26.89
C ILE A 248 16.12 -8.76 26.38
N ALA A 249 16.66 -9.50 25.42
CA ALA A 249 16.00 -10.60 24.76
C ALA A 249 17.03 -11.64 24.33
N THR A 250 16.69 -12.91 24.50
CA THR A 250 17.57 -14.04 24.17
C THR A 250 17.27 -14.57 22.78
N ARG A 251 18.26 -15.24 22.18
CA ARG A 251 18.13 -16.01 20.96
C ARG A 251 16.98 -17.01 21.08
N ASN A 252 16.30 -17.25 19.95
CA ASN A 252 15.13 -18.11 19.84
C ASN A 252 13.88 -17.63 20.61
N GLN A 253 13.91 -16.45 21.21
CA GLN A 253 12.72 -15.83 21.78
C GLN A 253 11.83 -15.24 20.68
N ASP A 254 10.52 -15.44 20.81
CA ASP A 254 9.52 -14.89 19.90
C ASP A 254 9.26 -13.40 20.20
N ILE A 255 9.07 -12.62 19.14
CA ILE A 255 8.95 -11.17 19.21
C ILE A 255 7.47 -10.78 19.28
N GLY A 256 6.99 -10.50 20.50
CA GLY A 256 5.66 -9.94 20.75
C GLY A 256 5.64 -8.41 20.74
N ILE A 257 4.43 -7.83 20.80
CA ILE A 257 4.20 -6.37 20.81
C ILE A 257 4.98 -5.67 21.94
N GLY A 258 5.02 -6.26 23.14
CA GLY A 258 5.77 -5.70 24.27
C GLY A 258 7.30 -5.68 24.09
N LEU A 259 7.87 -6.61 23.31
CA LEU A 259 9.29 -6.58 22.95
C LEU A 259 9.57 -5.52 21.88
N VAL A 260 8.71 -5.41 20.87
CA VAL A 260 8.84 -4.40 19.81
C VAL A 260 8.80 -2.98 20.36
N ASN A 261 7.84 -2.69 21.26
CA ASN A 261 7.75 -1.37 21.89
C ASN A 261 9.02 -1.02 22.65
N ARG A 262 9.62 -1.98 23.35
CA ARG A 262 10.92 -1.81 24.00
C ARG A 262 12.02 -1.51 22.98
N PHE A 263 12.10 -2.24 21.86
CA PHE A 263 13.10 -1.98 20.83
C PHE A 263 13.00 -0.59 20.19
N ILE A 264 11.77 -0.08 20.00
CA ILE A 264 11.52 1.26 19.48
C ILE A 264 11.98 2.31 20.49
N THR A 265 11.57 2.19 21.76
CA THR A 265 11.96 3.12 22.82
C THR A 265 13.48 3.21 22.98
N PHE A 266 14.19 2.07 22.87
CA PHE A 266 15.64 2.02 23.04
C PHE A 266 16.44 2.38 21.77
N ARG A 267 15.78 2.69 20.64
CA ARG A 267 16.42 2.90 19.33
C ARG A 267 17.49 1.83 19.05
N ALA A 268 17.06 0.57 19.16
CA ALA A 268 17.95 -0.58 19.12
C ALA A 268 18.80 -0.65 17.84
N GLN A 269 19.95 -1.31 17.96
CA GLN A 269 20.82 -1.75 16.86
C GLN A 269 20.06 -2.62 15.85
N PRO A 270 20.61 -2.89 14.64
CA PRO A 270 20.02 -3.87 13.72
C PRO A 270 19.64 -5.17 14.43
N ILE A 271 18.39 -5.59 14.26
CA ILE A 271 17.83 -6.79 14.90
C ILE A 271 17.93 -7.96 13.93
N SER A 272 18.70 -8.99 14.30
CA SER A 272 18.77 -10.24 13.53
C SER A 272 17.56 -11.12 13.81
N ILE A 273 16.75 -11.38 12.78
CA ILE A 273 15.59 -12.27 12.85
C ILE A 273 15.81 -13.56 12.06
N ARG A 274 15.24 -14.66 12.57
CA ARG A 274 15.14 -15.92 11.82
C ARG A 274 14.03 -15.81 10.77
N THR A 275 14.29 -16.37 9.59
CA THR A 275 13.33 -16.35 8.48
C THR A 275 13.25 -17.73 7.80
N PRO A 276 12.17 -18.02 7.05
CA PRO A 276 12.08 -19.17 6.17
C PRO A 276 13.24 -19.24 5.16
N PHE A 277 13.75 -18.09 4.69
CA PHE A 277 14.89 -18.05 3.77
C PHE A 277 16.14 -18.71 4.35
N THR A 278 16.49 -18.39 5.60
CA THR A 278 17.70 -18.89 6.25
C THR A 278 17.52 -20.26 6.92
N CYS A 279 16.37 -20.91 6.73
CA CYS A 279 16.12 -22.25 7.25
C CYS A 279 17.02 -23.27 6.54
N ARG A 280 17.64 -24.15 7.33
CA ARG A 280 18.64 -25.13 6.83
C ARG A 280 18.07 -26.18 5.87
N SER A 281 16.81 -26.59 6.06
CA SER A 281 16.19 -27.64 5.25
C SER A 281 15.40 -27.07 4.08
N THR A 282 15.65 -27.47 2.83
CA THR A 282 14.88 -26.92 1.69
C THR A 282 13.51 -27.55 1.47
N SER A 283 13.25 -28.77 1.97
CA SER A 283 11.96 -29.47 1.83
C SER A 283 10.94 -29.18 2.94
N TRP A 284 11.37 -28.58 4.06
CA TRP A 284 10.50 -28.26 5.18
C TRP A 284 10.99 -27.02 5.93
N ILE A 285 10.16 -26.44 6.78
CA ILE A 285 10.50 -25.25 7.57
C ILE A 285 10.43 -25.60 9.06
N CYS A 286 11.35 -25.08 9.88
CA CYS A 286 11.26 -25.26 11.33
C CYS A 286 10.33 -24.22 11.99
N ARG A 287 9.77 -24.57 13.14
CA ARG A 287 8.89 -23.70 13.95
C ARG A 287 9.53 -22.33 14.20
N LEU A 288 10.81 -22.29 14.56
CA LEU A 288 11.51 -21.04 14.87
C LEU A 288 11.84 -20.17 13.63
N CYS A 289 12.06 -20.77 12.46
CA CYS A 289 12.26 -20.00 11.22
C CYS A 289 10.96 -19.41 10.68
N TYR A 290 9.83 -20.08 10.92
CA TYR A 290 8.51 -19.57 10.54
C TYR A 290 7.99 -18.52 11.52
N GLY A 291 8.08 -18.79 12.83
CA GLY A 291 7.60 -17.92 13.91
C GLY A 291 6.15 -18.17 14.31
N ARG A 292 5.44 -17.10 14.68
CA ARG A 292 4.03 -17.16 15.13
C ARG A 292 3.06 -17.39 13.98
N SER A 293 2.05 -18.23 14.16
CA SER A 293 0.97 -18.39 13.19
C SER A 293 0.09 -17.12 13.18
N PRO A 294 -0.26 -16.58 12.00
CA PRO A 294 -1.15 -15.42 11.90
C PRO A 294 -2.55 -15.66 12.49
N THR A 295 -2.99 -16.92 12.65
CA THR A 295 -4.34 -17.27 13.07
C THR A 295 -4.51 -17.34 14.59
N HIS A 296 -3.54 -17.95 15.29
CA HIS A 296 -3.67 -18.25 16.72
C HIS A 296 -2.80 -17.34 17.62
N GLY A 297 -1.90 -16.54 17.05
CA GLY A 297 -1.04 -15.64 17.84
C GLY A 297 0.10 -16.33 18.59
N ASP A 298 0.11 -17.67 18.62
CA ASP A 298 1.17 -18.52 19.17
C ASP A 298 2.15 -18.99 18.08
N LEU A 299 3.29 -19.59 18.49
CA LEU A 299 4.22 -20.22 17.55
C LEU A 299 3.53 -21.33 16.75
N VAL A 300 3.81 -21.41 15.46
CA VAL A 300 3.22 -22.39 14.53
C VAL A 300 3.33 -23.83 15.04
N GLU A 301 2.31 -24.66 14.80
CA GLU A 301 2.33 -26.05 15.28
C GLU A 301 3.06 -26.99 14.32
N LEU A 302 3.55 -28.12 14.86
CA LEU A 302 4.18 -29.15 14.04
C LEU A 302 3.13 -29.84 13.17
N GLY A 303 3.43 -30.01 11.88
CA GLY A 303 2.51 -30.58 10.88
C GLY A 303 1.72 -29.54 10.09
N GLU A 304 1.80 -28.25 10.44
CA GLU A 304 1.06 -27.20 9.73
C GLU A 304 1.59 -27.00 8.29
N ALA A 305 0.68 -27.02 7.32
CA ALA A 305 0.97 -26.89 5.90
C ALA A 305 1.19 -25.42 5.48
N VAL A 306 2.25 -24.80 6.03
CA VAL A 306 2.58 -23.39 5.85
C VAL A 306 2.80 -22.98 4.38
N GLY A 307 3.17 -23.92 3.52
CA GLY A 307 3.24 -23.70 2.08
C GLY A 307 1.88 -23.39 1.48
N ILE A 308 0.88 -24.25 1.69
CA ILE A 308 -0.49 -24.06 1.17
C ILE A 308 -1.07 -22.73 1.69
N ILE A 309 -0.88 -22.45 2.98
CA ILE A 309 -1.30 -21.18 3.60
C ILE A 309 -0.64 -20.00 2.87
N ALA A 310 0.68 -20.05 2.61
CA ALA A 310 1.38 -18.99 1.90
C ALA A 310 0.88 -18.78 0.46
N GLY A 311 0.62 -19.86 -0.28
CA GLY A 311 0.08 -19.78 -1.64
C GLY A 311 -1.31 -19.13 -1.67
N GLN A 312 -2.19 -19.52 -0.75
CA GLN A 312 -3.54 -18.96 -0.64
C GLN A 312 -3.54 -17.50 -0.17
N SER A 313 -2.71 -17.15 0.82
CA SER A 313 -2.57 -15.78 1.33
C SER A 313 -2.09 -14.76 0.28
N ILE A 314 -1.57 -15.24 -0.86
CA ILE A 314 -1.18 -14.39 -2.00
C ILE A 314 -2.20 -14.49 -3.13
N GLY A 315 -2.69 -15.69 -3.41
CA GLY A 315 -3.64 -15.94 -4.51
C GLY A 315 -5.04 -15.39 -4.29
N GLU A 316 -5.61 -15.55 -3.10
CA GLU A 316 -6.97 -15.10 -2.78
C GLU A 316 -7.09 -13.57 -2.85
N PRO A 317 -6.17 -12.79 -2.25
CA PRO A 317 -6.19 -11.34 -2.44
C PRO A 317 -5.90 -10.90 -3.88
N GLY A 318 -5.06 -11.63 -4.61
CA GLY A 318 -4.81 -11.37 -6.02
C GLY A 318 -6.08 -11.46 -6.87
N THR A 319 -6.88 -12.51 -6.64
CA THR A 319 -8.18 -12.71 -7.29
C THR A 319 -9.21 -11.67 -6.83
N GLN A 320 -9.19 -11.28 -5.56
CA GLN A 320 -10.06 -10.23 -5.06
C GLN A 320 -9.72 -8.86 -5.66
N LEU A 321 -8.44 -8.55 -5.87
CA LEU A 321 -8.00 -7.29 -6.47
C LEU A 321 -8.39 -7.22 -7.95
N THR A 322 -8.28 -8.30 -8.72
CA THR A 322 -8.76 -8.32 -10.11
C THR A 322 -10.26 -8.17 -10.19
N LEU A 323 -11.01 -8.79 -9.27
CA LEU A 323 -12.45 -8.56 -9.18
C LEU A 323 -12.78 -7.11 -8.77
N ARG A 324 -11.99 -6.49 -7.88
CA ARG A 324 -12.29 -5.17 -7.29
C ARG A 324 -11.88 -3.95 -8.10
N THR A 325 -10.77 -4.02 -8.82
CA THR A 325 -10.16 -2.85 -9.46
C THR A 325 -10.86 -2.44 -10.75
N PHE A 326 -11.54 -3.37 -11.44
CA PHE A 326 -12.06 -3.11 -12.78
C PHE A 326 -13.58 -2.86 -12.85
N HIS A 327 -14.31 -3.00 -11.73
CA HIS A 327 -15.74 -2.69 -11.69
C HIS A 327 -16.07 -1.22 -11.39
N THR A 328 -15.08 -0.34 -11.26
CA THR A 328 -15.28 1.12 -11.13
C THR A 328 -15.75 1.80 -12.42
N GLY A 329 -16.07 1.02 -13.47
CA GLY A 329 -16.73 1.51 -14.68
C GLY A 329 -15.80 2.21 -15.66
N GLY A 330 -14.49 1.97 -15.58
CA GLY A 330 -13.48 2.58 -16.45
C GLY A 330 -13.14 4.04 -16.12
N VAL A 331 -13.58 4.54 -14.95
CA VAL A 331 -13.19 5.85 -14.43
C VAL A 331 -11.73 5.81 -14.02
N PHE A 332 -10.95 6.75 -14.57
CA PHE A 332 -9.52 6.83 -14.33
C PHE A 332 -9.22 7.38 -12.93
N THR A 333 -8.38 6.67 -12.16
CA THR A 333 -7.95 7.06 -10.81
C THR A 333 -6.43 7.04 -10.66
N GLY A 334 -5.69 7.47 -11.69
CA GLY A 334 -4.23 7.46 -11.69
C GLY A 334 -3.65 8.64 -10.89
N GLY A 335 -2.69 8.37 -10.02
CA GLY A 335 -2.02 9.39 -9.20
C GLY A 335 -1.27 10.42 -10.05
N THR A 336 -1.86 11.60 -10.20
CA THR A 336 -1.18 12.81 -10.67
C THR A 336 -0.84 13.67 -9.45
N ALA A 337 0.09 14.61 -9.61
CA ALA A 337 0.49 15.56 -8.59
C ALA A 337 -0.73 16.23 -7.93
N GLU A 338 -0.67 16.38 -6.60
CA GLU A 338 -1.71 17.06 -5.84
C GLU A 338 -1.71 18.55 -6.21
N HIS A 339 -2.89 19.19 -6.24
CA HIS A 339 -3.00 20.61 -6.58
C HIS A 339 -3.48 21.40 -5.36
N VAL A 340 -2.94 22.59 -5.18
CA VAL A 340 -3.36 23.55 -4.16
C VAL A 340 -4.19 24.63 -4.83
N ARG A 341 -5.39 24.91 -4.31
CA ARG A 341 -6.31 25.93 -4.80
C ARG A 341 -6.45 27.10 -3.82
N ALA A 342 -6.89 28.25 -4.33
CA ALA A 342 -7.11 29.46 -3.56
C ALA A 342 -8.35 29.33 -2.65
N PRO A 343 -8.26 29.48 -1.32
CA PRO A 343 -9.43 29.46 -0.44
C PRO A 343 -10.42 30.61 -0.67
N SER A 344 -9.94 31.78 -1.10
CA SER A 344 -10.79 32.97 -1.30
C SER A 344 -10.27 33.84 -2.45
N ASN A 345 -11.12 34.76 -2.91
CA ASN A 345 -10.72 35.82 -3.80
C ASN A 345 -9.70 36.73 -3.11
N GLY A 346 -8.62 37.10 -3.79
CA GLY A 346 -7.62 37.99 -3.22
C GLY A 346 -6.35 38.12 -4.05
N LYS A 347 -5.40 38.92 -3.57
CA LYS A 347 -4.07 39.03 -4.18
C LYS A 347 -3.09 38.08 -3.49
N ILE A 348 -2.36 37.31 -4.28
CA ILE A 348 -1.34 36.40 -3.77
C ILE A 348 -0.02 37.14 -3.53
N LYS A 349 0.56 36.95 -2.35
CA LYS A 349 1.91 37.37 -2.01
C LYS A 349 2.72 36.22 -1.47
N PHE A 350 3.92 36.06 -1.99
CA PHE A 350 4.91 35.09 -1.49
C PHE A 350 6.33 35.66 -1.64
N ASN A 351 7.28 35.07 -0.93
CA ASN A 351 8.67 35.50 -1.01
C ASN A 351 9.33 34.99 -2.30
N GLU A 352 9.65 35.91 -3.22
CA GLU A 352 10.29 35.60 -4.51
C GLU A 352 11.68 34.98 -4.36
N ASP A 353 12.41 35.29 -3.28
CA ASP A 353 13.78 34.78 -3.07
C ASP A 353 13.82 33.25 -2.84
N LEU A 354 12.69 32.67 -2.45
CA LEU A 354 12.57 31.25 -2.09
C LEU A 354 12.15 30.36 -3.26
N VAL A 355 11.90 30.96 -4.43
CA VAL A 355 11.41 30.26 -5.60
C VAL A 355 12.33 30.46 -6.80
N HIS A 356 12.45 29.43 -7.63
CA HIS A 356 13.27 29.49 -8.84
C HIS A 356 12.41 29.34 -10.09
N PRO A 357 12.56 30.22 -11.10
CA PRO A 357 11.81 30.08 -12.34
C PRO A 357 12.18 28.76 -13.02
N THR A 358 11.18 27.98 -13.36
CA THR A 358 11.29 26.70 -14.04
C THR A 358 10.18 26.55 -15.07
N ARG A 359 10.14 25.41 -15.75
CA ARG A 359 9.05 25.06 -16.64
C ARG A 359 8.35 23.80 -16.14
N THR A 360 7.03 23.78 -16.27
CA THR A 360 6.25 22.56 -16.10
C THR A 360 6.68 21.51 -17.13
N ARG A 361 6.28 20.25 -16.93
CA ARG A 361 6.53 19.14 -17.89
C ARG A 361 6.00 19.42 -19.31
N HIS A 362 5.09 20.39 -19.42
CA HIS A 362 4.43 20.82 -20.65
C HIS A 362 5.01 22.13 -21.22
N GLY A 363 6.04 22.71 -20.57
CA GLY A 363 6.75 23.90 -21.06
C GLY A 363 6.22 25.25 -20.59
N HIS A 364 5.25 25.31 -19.68
CA HIS A 364 4.72 26.57 -19.14
C HIS A 364 5.62 27.13 -18.03
N PRO A 365 5.76 28.46 -17.92
CA PRO A 365 6.52 29.07 -16.82
C PRO A 365 5.85 28.75 -15.49
N ALA A 366 6.65 28.32 -14.52
CA ALA A 366 6.24 28.03 -13.15
C ALA A 366 7.42 28.36 -12.21
N PHE A 367 7.17 28.42 -10.91
CA PHE A 367 8.23 28.64 -9.92
C PHE A 367 8.42 27.40 -9.04
N LEU A 368 9.64 26.89 -8.93
CA LEU A 368 9.98 25.74 -8.10
C LEU A 368 10.31 26.19 -6.68
N CYS A 369 9.62 25.62 -5.69
CA CYS A 369 9.89 25.89 -4.27
C CYS A 369 11.02 24.97 -3.77
N SER A 370 12.15 25.54 -3.33
CA SER A 370 13.26 24.75 -2.78
C SER A 370 13.02 24.34 -1.31
N ILE A 371 12.28 25.17 -0.57
CA ILE A 371 11.90 24.97 0.82
C ILE A 371 10.38 25.15 0.99
N ASP A 372 9.85 24.89 2.18
CA ASP A 372 8.46 25.20 2.52
C ASP A 372 8.18 26.70 2.29
N LEU A 373 7.22 27.00 1.43
CA LEU A 373 6.83 28.36 1.05
C LEU A 373 5.46 28.69 1.62
N TYR A 374 5.38 29.75 2.43
CA TYR A 374 4.11 30.31 2.86
C TYR A 374 3.61 31.31 1.82
N VAL A 375 2.46 31.00 1.22
CA VAL A 375 1.73 31.88 0.31
C VAL A 375 0.60 32.55 1.07
N THR A 376 0.56 33.87 1.02
CA THR A 376 -0.47 34.68 1.66
C THR A 376 -1.45 35.20 0.61
N ILE A 377 -2.75 35.06 0.86
CA ILE A 377 -3.82 35.59 0.01
C ILE A 377 -4.51 36.70 0.79
N GLU A 378 -4.37 37.93 0.29
CA GLU A 378 -4.98 39.12 0.88
C GLU A 378 -6.35 39.36 0.23
N SER A 379 -7.42 39.18 1.02
CA SER A 379 -8.79 39.61 0.69
C SER A 379 -9.15 40.86 1.50
N GLU A 380 -10.27 41.52 1.18
CA GLU A 380 -10.66 42.83 1.75
C GLU A 380 -10.67 42.86 3.30
N ASP A 381 -10.90 41.72 3.98
CA ASP A 381 -10.88 41.62 5.46
C ASP A 381 -10.19 40.35 6.03
N ILE A 382 -9.63 39.46 5.19
CA ILE A 382 -9.11 38.15 5.63
C ILE A 382 -7.75 37.85 5.00
N LEU A 383 -6.79 37.45 5.84
CA LEU A 383 -5.49 36.91 5.41
C LEU A 383 -5.52 35.38 5.49
N HIS A 384 -5.40 34.72 4.35
CA HIS A 384 -5.26 33.26 4.30
C HIS A 384 -3.82 32.86 3.99
N ASN A 385 -3.23 32.07 4.87
CA ASN A 385 -1.87 31.54 4.70
C ASN A 385 -1.94 30.08 4.29
N VAL A 386 -1.37 29.75 3.14
CA VAL A 386 -1.28 28.41 2.59
C VAL A 386 0.19 27.99 2.57
N ASN A 387 0.49 26.82 3.15
CA ASN A 387 1.84 26.28 3.12
C ASN A 387 2.03 25.37 1.90
N ILE A 388 3.08 25.61 1.12
CA ILE A 388 3.45 24.83 -0.06
C ILE A 388 4.75 24.07 0.22
N PRO A 389 4.76 22.74 0.18
CA PRO A 389 5.94 21.94 0.51
C PRO A 389 7.05 22.06 -0.55
N PRO A 390 8.31 21.72 -0.21
CA PRO A 390 9.44 21.77 -1.14
C PRO A 390 9.22 20.85 -2.36
N LYS A 391 9.90 21.19 -3.45
CA LYS A 391 9.82 20.56 -4.78
C LYS A 391 8.46 20.70 -5.49
N SER A 392 7.57 21.52 -4.95
CA SER A 392 6.29 21.87 -5.60
C SER A 392 6.49 22.98 -6.63
N LEU A 393 5.59 23.03 -7.62
CA LEU A 393 5.57 24.05 -8.67
C LEU A 393 4.44 25.04 -8.41
N LEU A 394 4.78 26.31 -8.21
CA LEU A 394 3.84 27.42 -8.13
C LEU A 394 3.50 27.89 -9.55
N LEU A 395 2.21 28.06 -9.86
CA LEU A 395 1.69 28.36 -11.20
C LEU A 395 1.28 29.83 -11.37
N VAL A 396 1.23 30.60 -10.28
CA VAL A 396 0.81 32.00 -10.26
C VAL A 396 2.00 32.95 -10.10
N GLN A 397 1.81 34.22 -10.46
CA GLN A 397 2.80 35.28 -10.23
C GLN A 397 2.57 35.99 -8.89
N ASN A 398 3.61 36.64 -8.38
CA ASN A 398 3.50 37.47 -7.19
C ASN A 398 2.61 38.70 -7.49
N ASP A 399 1.81 39.12 -6.53
CA ASP A 399 0.77 40.16 -6.63
C ASP A 399 -0.34 39.90 -7.68
N GLN A 400 -0.45 38.67 -8.20
CA GLN A 400 -1.55 38.28 -9.08
C GLN A 400 -2.86 38.19 -8.29
N TYR A 401 -3.94 38.75 -8.85
CA TYR A 401 -5.30 38.54 -8.34
C TYR A 401 -5.77 37.13 -8.72
N VAL A 402 -6.21 36.37 -7.72
CA VAL A 402 -6.77 35.03 -7.90
C VAL A 402 -8.22 34.98 -7.45
N GLU A 403 -9.00 34.19 -8.17
CA GLU A 403 -10.35 33.84 -7.77
C GLU A 403 -10.33 32.66 -6.79
N SER A 404 -11.34 32.60 -5.91
CA SER A 404 -11.60 31.45 -5.06
C SER A 404 -11.67 30.22 -5.92
N GLU A 405 -11.04 29.15 -5.45
CA GLU A 405 -10.92 27.86 -6.13
C GLU A 405 -9.98 27.81 -7.33
N GLN A 406 -9.26 28.88 -7.65
CA GLN A 406 -8.24 28.85 -8.70
C GLN A 406 -6.99 28.05 -8.28
N VAL A 407 -6.39 27.28 -9.19
CA VAL A 407 -5.16 26.52 -8.92
C VAL A 407 -3.96 27.45 -8.74
N ILE A 408 -3.27 27.33 -7.60
CA ILE A 408 -2.10 28.12 -7.23
C ILE A 408 -0.80 27.31 -7.41
N ALA A 409 -0.79 26.03 -7.05
CA ALA A 409 0.41 25.20 -7.10
C ALA A 409 0.14 23.71 -7.36
N GLU A 410 1.14 23.02 -7.91
CA GLU A 410 1.22 21.57 -8.12
C GLU A 410 2.25 20.98 -7.12
N ILE A 411 1.78 20.22 -6.13
CA ILE A 411 2.60 19.52 -5.13
C ILE A 411 3.17 18.24 -5.72
N ARG A 412 4.50 18.12 -5.68
CA ARG A 412 5.22 16.90 -6.09
C ARG A 412 5.88 16.16 -4.92
N ALA A 413 5.67 16.63 -3.70
CA ALA A 413 6.25 16.02 -2.52
C ALA A 413 5.56 14.68 -2.19
N GLY A 414 6.33 13.59 -2.18
CA GLY A 414 5.94 12.35 -1.47
C GLY A 414 5.36 11.21 -2.31
N ILE A 415 5.00 11.41 -3.57
CA ILE A 415 4.57 10.29 -4.42
C ILE A 415 5.80 9.76 -5.17
N SER A 416 6.54 8.87 -4.52
CA SER A 416 7.26 7.85 -5.27
C SER A 416 6.20 6.94 -5.92
N THR A 417 5.53 7.41 -6.96
CA THR A 417 4.85 6.51 -7.87
C THR A 417 5.96 5.61 -8.37
N LEU A 418 5.98 4.38 -7.87
CA LEU A 418 6.58 3.22 -8.52
C LEU A 418 5.88 3.04 -9.86
N ASN A 419 6.07 4.02 -10.76
CA ASN A 419 5.98 3.80 -12.17
C ASN A 419 7.20 2.93 -12.45
N PHE A 420 7.00 1.61 -12.43
CA PHE A 420 7.70 0.80 -13.41
C PHE A 420 7.33 1.39 -14.78
N LYS A 421 8.02 2.46 -15.19
CA LYS A 421 8.34 2.62 -16.59
C LYS A 421 9.05 1.31 -16.91
N GLU A 422 8.51 0.54 -17.84
CA GLU A 422 9.31 -0.46 -18.54
C GLU A 422 10.68 0.17 -18.76
N LYS A 423 11.72 -0.40 -18.14
CA LYS A 423 13.10 0.01 -18.41
C LYS A 423 13.37 -0.45 -19.84
N VAL A 424 12.96 0.36 -20.81
CA VAL A 424 13.40 0.23 -22.19
C VAL A 424 14.87 0.61 -22.17
N ARG A 425 15.74 -0.40 -22.18
CA ARG A 425 17.16 -0.22 -22.48
C ARG A 425 17.24 0.19 -23.94
N LYS A 426 17.36 1.49 -24.19
CA LYS A 426 17.67 2.00 -25.53
C LYS A 426 19.19 2.11 -25.61
N HIS A 427 19.80 1.26 -26.42
CA HIS A 427 21.22 1.38 -26.72
C HIS A 427 21.43 2.65 -27.55
N ILE A 428 22.20 3.59 -27.02
CA ILE A 428 22.69 4.74 -27.76
C ILE A 428 24.02 4.28 -28.35
N TYR A 429 24.07 4.15 -29.67
CA TYR A 429 25.32 3.91 -30.38
C TYR A 429 25.98 5.26 -30.64
N SER A 430 27.27 5.38 -30.30
CA SER A 430 28.13 6.50 -30.71
C SER A 430 29.13 5.93 -31.71
N ASP A 431 29.27 6.59 -32.86
CA ASP A 431 30.18 6.17 -33.93
C ASP A 431 31.63 6.65 -33.72
N SER A 432 31.95 7.17 -32.53
CA SER A 432 33.29 7.64 -32.15
C SER A 432 33.63 7.28 -30.71
N ASP A 433 34.86 6.78 -30.52
CA ASP A 433 35.45 6.46 -29.22
C ASP A 433 35.79 7.74 -28.47
N GLY A 434 35.04 8.02 -27.40
CA GLY A 434 35.25 9.15 -26.49
C GLY A 434 34.56 8.89 -25.15
N GLU A 435 35.20 9.30 -24.06
CA GLU A 435 34.77 9.02 -22.69
C GLU A 435 33.44 9.73 -22.35
N MET A 436 32.50 8.98 -21.80
CA MET A 436 31.20 9.47 -21.34
C MET A 436 31.34 10.01 -19.91
N HIS A 437 31.35 11.33 -19.74
CA HIS A 437 31.31 11.95 -18.42
C HIS A 437 29.87 11.93 -17.86
N TRP A 438 29.66 11.23 -16.74
CA TRP A 438 28.44 11.33 -15.96
C TRP A 438 28.52 12.51 -14.98
N SER A 439 27.49 13.36 -14.96
CA SER A 439 27.31 14.36 -13.88
C SER A 439 27.06 13.64 -12.55
N THR A 440 27.65 14.16 -11.47
CA THR A 440 27.66 13.63 -10.10
C THR A 440 26.30 13.53 -9.39
N ASP A 441 25.19 13.83 -10.07
CA ASP A 441 23.84 13.86 -9.47
C ASP A 441 23.01 12.57 -9.69
N VAL A 442 23.63 11.49 -10.16
CA VAL A 442 22.93 10.21 -10.39
C VAL A 442 23.10 9.30 -9.17
N TYR A 443 22.11 9.34 -8.27
CA TYR A 443 22.01 8.40 -7.15
C TYR A 443 21.59 7.01 -7.64
N HIS A 444 22.46 6.02 -7.43
CA HIS A 444 22.06 4.62 -7.41
C HIS A 444 21.28 4.34 -6.12
N ALA A 445 19.98 4.08 -6.24
CA ALA A 445 19.21 3.57 -5.11
C ALA A 445 19.68 2.13 -4.79
N PRO A 446 20.16 1.86 -3.57
CA PRO A 446 20.41 0.51 -3.14
C PRO A 446 19.09 -0.17 -2.78
N GLU A 447 19.09 -1.48 -2.98
CA GLU A 447 18.31 -2.46 -2.20
C GLU A 447 16.82 -2.63 -2.51
N PHE A 448 16.48 -3.90 -2.72
CA PHE A 448 15.12 -4.44 -2.68
C PHE A 448 14.41 -3.95 -1.42
N THR A 449 13.41 -3.11 -1.57
CA THR A 449 12.48 -2.81 -0.49
C THR A 449 11.61 -4.05 -0.25
N TYR A 450 11.83 -4.74 0.87
CA TYR A 450 10.95 -5.81 1.32
C TYR A 450 9.57 -5.22 1.67
N GLY A 451 8.62 -5.37 0.75
CA GLY A 451 7.22 -5.06 1.01
C GLY A 451 6.43 -4.93 -0.28
N LEU A 452 5.78 -6.02 -0.71
CA LEU A 452 4.61 -5.88 -1.58
C LEU A 452 3.47 -5.33 -0.72
N SER A 453 3.31 -4.02 -0.71
CA SER A 453 2.05 -3.40 -0.32
C SER A 453 1.20 -3.24 -1.58
N LEU A 454 0.37 -4.23 -1.86
CA LEU A 454 -0.69 -4.05 -2.84
C LEU A 454 -1.74 -3.10 -2.23
N PRO A 455 -2.39 -2.24 -3.04
CA PRO A 455 -3.40 -1.32 -2.53
C PRO A 455 -4.46 -2.06 -1.70
N GLY A 456 -4.51 -1.76 -0.39
CA GLY A 456 -5.54 -2.27 0.50
C GLY A 456 -5.37 -3.71 1.03
N VAL A 457 -4.29 -4.44 0.71
CA VAL A 457 -4.05 -5.79 1.23
C VAL A 457 -2.66 -5.88 1.89
N GLN A 458 -2.63 -6.26 3.17
CA GLN A 458 -1.38 -6.53 3.89
C GLN A 458 -1.11 -8.04 3.90
N ILE A 459 -0.05 -8.46 3.22
CA ILE A 459 0.42 -9.86 3.21
C ILE A 459 1.68 -9.92 4.08
N HIS A 460 1.75 -10.90 4.98
CA HIS A 460 2.95 -11.09 5.78
C HIS A 460 4.14 -11.54 4.92
N ASN A 461 5.30 -10.89 5.11
CA ASN A 461 6.54 -11.20 4.40
C ASN A 461 6.92 -12.68 4.44
N ARG A 462 6.58 -13.41 5.52
CA ARG A 462 6.83 -14.86 5.65
C ARG A 462 6.24 -15.69 4.51
N HIS A 463 5.07 -15.32 3.97
CA HIS A 463 4.45 -16.05 2.88
C HIS A 463 5.20 -15.82 1.56
N ILE A 464 5.66 -14.59 1.33
CA ILE A 464 6.51 -14.24 0.18
C ILE A 464 7.86 -14.96 0.30
N GLU A 465 8.46 -14.97 1.49
CA GLU A 465 9.73 -15.65 1.77
C GLU A 465 9.66 -17.15 1.43
N ILE A 466 8.56 -17.82 1.76
CA ILE A 466 8.34 -19.24 1.42
C ILE A 466 8.30 -19.45 -0.10
N ILE A 467 7.60 -18.60 -0.83
CA ILE A 467 7.46 -18.73 -2.29
C ILE A 467 8.79 -18.42 -2.98
N VAL A 468 9.43 -17.30 -2.64
CA VAL A 468 10.71 -16.90 -3.24
C VAL A 468 11.76 -17.97 -2.96
N ARG A 469 11.78 -18.55 -1.76
CA ARG A 469 12.67 -19.65 -1.42
C ARG A 469 12.51 -20.86 -2.34
N GLN A 470 11.29 -21.20 -2.74
CA GLN A 470 11.05 -22.30 -3.68
C GLN A 470 11.46 -21.93 -5.10
N ILE A 471 11.27 -20.68 -5.51
CA ILE A 471 11.73 -20.18 -6.81
C ILE A 471 13.26 -20.22 -6.91
N THR A 472 13.98 -19.90 -5.84
CA THR A 472 15.45 -19.90 -5.78
C THR A 472 16.05 -21.22 -5.29
N SER A 473 15.30 -22.32 -5.36
CA SER A 473 15.73 -23.63 -4.80
C SER A 473 16.72 -24.40 -5.68
N LYS A 474 16.97 -23.94 -6.91
CA LYS A 474 17.90 -24.58 -7.85
C LYS A 474 19.19 -23.77 -7.95
N VAL A 475 20.32 -24.47 -8.02
CA VAL A 475 21.65 -23.89 -8.15
C VAL A 475 22.28 -24.41 -9.43
N LEU A 476 23.00 -23.54 -10.12
CA LEU A 476 23.79 -23.90 -11.29
C LEU A 476 25.15 -24.42 -10.83
N VAL A 477 25.57 -25.58 -11.31
CA VAL A 477 26.91 -26.10 -11.06
C VAL A 477 27.92 -25.36 -11.94
N SER A 478 28.87 -24.68 -11.30
CA SER A 478 30.07 -24.11 -11.93
C SER A 478 31.19 -25.17 -11.96
N GLU A 479 32.06 -25.12 -12.98
CA GLU A 479 33.13 -26.09 -13.20
C GLU A 479 34.17 -26.20 -12.06
N ASP A 480 34.80 -27.38 -12.01
CA ASP A 480 36.03 -27.78 -11.28
C ASP A 480 36.00 -28.17 -9.79
N GLY A 481 34.99 -28.92 -9.35
CA GLY A 481 35.08 -29.61 -8.04
C GLY A 481 34.39 -30.96 -7.87
N MET A 482 33.45 -31.33 -8.76
CA MET A 482 32.57 -32.50 -8.60
C MET A 482 32.36 -33.24 -9.92
N SER A 483 33.43 -33.43 -10.70
CA SER A 483 33.40 -33.98 -12.07
C SER A 483 32.81 -35.39 -12.21
N ASN A 484 32.66 -36.13 -11.11
CA ASN A 484 32.12 -37.50 -11.13
C ASN A 484 30.62 -37.61 -10.78
N VAL A 485 29.93 -36.52 -10.45
CA VAL A 485 28.51 -36.57 -10.01
C VAL A 485 27.60 -35.61 -10.78
N PHE A 486 28.08 -34.43 -11.16
CA PHE A 486 27.25 -33.41 -11.81
C PHE A 486 27.95 -32.81 -13.02
N SER A 487 27.17 -32.53 -14.06
CA SER A 487 27.71 -31.91 -15.27
C SER A 487 27.86 -30.40 -15.08
N PRO A 488 28.92 -29.78 -15.61
CA PRO A 488 29.01 -28.33 -15.74
C PRO A 488 27.77 -27.72 -16.38
N GLY A 489 27.18 -26.70 -15.75
CA GLY A 489 25.96 -26.05 -16.23
C GLY A 489 24.65 -26.78 -15.90
N GLU A 490 24.70 -27.90 -15.18
CA GLU A 490 23.50 -28.61 -14.70
C GLU A 490 22.81 -27.83 -13.57
N LEU A 491 21.47 -27.76 -13.62
CA LEU A 491 20.63 -27.17 -12.56
C LEU A 491 20.22 -28.26 -11.57
N ILE A 492 20.76 -28.20 -10.37
CA ILE A 492 20.54 -29.20 -9.32
C ILE A 492 19.77 -28.57 -8.15
N GLY A 493 18.96 -29.38 -7.48
CA GLY A 493 18.25 -28.92 -6.29
C GLY A 493 19.21 -28.66 -5.13
N LEU A 494 19.00 -27.59 -4.35
CA LEU A 494 19.81 -27.28 -3.16
C LEU A 494 19.85 -28.44 -2.14
N LEU A 495 18.84 -29.33 -2.13
CA LEU A 495 18.82 -30.54 -1.31
C LEU A 495 19.90 -31.52 -1.77
N GLU A 496 19.89 -31.86 -3.07
CA GLU A 496 20.85 -32.77 -3.67
C GLU A 496 22.27 -32.24 -3.50
N GLN A 497 22.49 -30.94 -3.75
CA GLN A 497 23.79 -30.31 -3.53
C GLN A 497 24.28 -30.47 -2.07
N ASN A 498 23.42 -30.24 -1.08
CA ASN A 498 23.78 -30.32 0.34
C ASN A 498 24.05 -31.76 0.79
N GLU A 499 23.27 -32.73 0.32
CA GLU A 499 23.46 -34.15 0.63
C GLU A 499 24.78 -34.67 0.05
N TRP A 500 25.04 -34.39 -1.23
CA TRP A 500 26.28 -34.78 -1.90
C TRP A 500 27.50 -34.06 -1.33
N GLY A 501 27.39 -32.76 -1.03
CA GLY A 501 28.47 -32.00 -0.39
C GLY A 501 28.80 -32.49 1.02
N ALA A 502 27.80 -32.91 1.81
CA ALA A 502 28.03 -33.49 3.13
C ALA A 502 28.65 -34.89 3.07
N LEU A 503 28.27 -35.71 2.09
CA LEU A 503 28.88 -37.02 1.83
C LEU A 503 30.35 -36.89 1.39
N TRP A 504 30.66 -35.91 0.55
CA TRP A 504 32.03 -35.61 0.14
C TRP A 504 32.91 -35.14 1.30
N LYS A 505 32.44 -34.21 2.13
CA LYS A 505 33.18 -33.78 3.34
C LYS A 505 33.43 -34.93 4.32
N LYS A 506 32.53 -35.92 4.40
CA LYS A 506 32.76 -37.13 5.20
C LYS A 506 33.82 -38.05 4.58
N ARG A 507 33.81 -38.22 3.26
CA ARG A 507 34.80 -39.05 2.53
C ARG A 507 36.21 -38.47 2.56
N SER A 508 36.35 -37.15 2.39
CA SER A 508 37.66 -36.49 2.43
C SER A 508 38.32 -36.56 3.82
N VAL A 509 37.52 -36.60 4.89
CA VAL A 509 38.03 -36.77 6.27
C VAL A 509 38.46 -38.22 6.53
N THR A 510 37.81 -39.22 5.92
CA THR A 510 38.23 -40.63 6.04
C THR A 510 39.44 -41.01 5.19
N GLU A 511 39.70 -40.32 4.09
CA GLU A 511 40.92 -40.53 3.29
C GLU A 511 42.17 -39.86 3.89
N SER A 512 41.98 -38.82 4.72
CA SER A 512 43.07 -38.18 5.47
C SER A 512 43.62 -39.02 6.62
N SER A 513 42.95 -40.10 7.03
CA SER A 513 43.40 -40.98 8.13
C SER A 513 44.12 -42.25 7.66
N TYR A 514 44.43 -42.37 6.37
CA TYR A 514 45.16 -43.51 5.78
C TYR A 514 46.52 -43.13 5.15
N TRP A 515 46.97 -41.89 5.36
CA TRP A 515 48.29 -41.41 4.93
C TRP A 515 49.03 -40.65 6.05
N GLU A 516 49.23 -41.31 7.19
CA GLU A 516 50.39 -41.04 8.07
C GLU A 516 51.47 -42.09 7.85
#